data_AF-A0A291PFY4-F1
#
_entry.id   AF-A0A291PFY4-F1
#
_cell.length_a   1.000
_cell.length_b   1.000
_cell.length_c   1.000
_cell.angle_alpha   90.00
_cell.angle_beta   90.00
_cell.angle_gamma   90.00
#
_symmetry.space_group_name_H-M   'P 1'
#
loop_
_entity.id
_entity.type
_entity.pdbx_description
1 polymer ?
#
loop_
_entity_poly.entity_id
_entity_poly.type
_entity_poly.pdbx_seq_one_letter_code
_entity_poly.pdbx_strand_id
1 'polypeptide(L)'
;MWGQVFPLNKSLWTSSFTLVSSGAALCSLAVCDGIFDVLRLQNKNTIIQAIATFCQMFGMNAVFAFLFSGFLAKTLLVLPSPVAGSTSLEGGIYQALRAGYPSSNLTSFLFSCCFLILVFLPVYGLYRKKIFIRL
;
A
#
# COMPACT_ATOMS: atom_id res chain seq x y z
N MET A 1 26.29 -33.96 8.33
CA MET A 1 26.24 -32.61 8.94
C MET A 1 25.23 -31.75 8.17
N TRP A 2 25.46 -30.44 8.01
CA TRP A 2 24.45 -29.35 8.06
C TRP A 2 23.02 -29.52 7.48
N GLY A 3 22.74 -30.34 6.45
CA GLY A 3 21.36 -30.79 6.12
C GLY A 3 20.70 -31.68 7.18
N GLN A 4 21.45 -31.94 8.26
CA GLN A 4 21.13 -32.65 9.50
C GLN A 4 21.49 -31.76 10.73
N VAL A 5 21.73 -30.46 10.54
CA VAL A 5 21.73 -29.43 11.61
C VAL A 5 20.64 -28.41 11.31
N PHE A 6 20.59 -27.86 10.10
CA PHE A 6 19.52 -26.96 9.64
C PHE A 6 19.20 -27.08 8.12
N PRO A 7 18.48 -28.14 7.70
CA PRO A 7 17.72 -28.09 6.45
C PRO A 7 16.60 -27.05 6.57
N LEU A 8 16.32 -26.29 5.50
CA LEU A 8 15.20 -25.35 5.44
C LEU A 8 13.87 -26.12 5.36
N ASN A 9 13.28 -26.41 6.52
CA ASN A 9 11.99 -27.08 6.63
C ASN A 9 10.83 -26.11 6.32
N LYS A 10 9.71 -26.62 5.76
CA LYS A 10 8.53 -25.80 5.40
C LYS A 10 7.73 -25.24 6.59
N SER A 11 8.07 -25.62 7.83
CA SER A 11 7.40 -25.13 9.04
C SER A 11 7.93 -23.75 9.45
N LEU A 12 7.05 -22.74 9.48
CA LEU A 12 7.34 -21.34 9.84
C LEU A 12 7.86 -21.11 11.29
N TRP A 13 8.07 -22.17 12.07
CA TRP A 13 8.37 -22.14 13.51
C TRP A 13 9.68 -22.85 13.90
N THR A 14 10.52 -23.26 12.95
CA THR A 14 11.86 -23.81 13.25
C THR A 14 12.89 -22.71 13.46
N SER A 15 13.84 -22.93 14.38
CA SER A 15 14.88 -21.95 14.73
C SER A 15 15.71 -21.46 13.53
N SER A 16 15.95 -22.33 12.53
CA SER A 16 16.61 -21.94 11.27
C SER A 16 15.74 -21.06 10.38
N PHE A 17 14.44 -21.34 10.29
CA PHE A 17 13.52 -20.44 9.59
C PHE A 17 13.47 -19.08 10.29
N THR A 18 13.38 -19.06 11.63
CA THR A 18 13.43 -17.83 12.42
C THR A 18 14.72 -17.05 12.14
N LEU A 19 15.89 -17.68 12.22
CA LEU A 19 17.20 -17.04 12.03
C LEU A 19 17.41 -16.49 10.60
N VAL A 20 16.95 -17.22 9.57
CA VAL A 20 16.96 -16.75 8.19
C VAL A 20 15.97 -15.59 7.99
N SER A 21 14.76 -15.69 8.54
CA SER A 21 13.74 -14.63 8.42
C SER A 21 14.12 -13.35 9.16
N SER A 22 14.75 -13.45 10.35
CA SER A 22 15.23 -12.29 11.11
C SER A 22 16.45 -11.67 10.46
N GLY A 23 17.37 -12.47 9.90
CA GLY A 23 18.47 -11.98 9.07
C GLY A 23 17.96 -11.20 7.85
N ALA A 24 17.00 -11.77 7.11
CA ALA A 24 16.38 -11.10 5.97
C ALA A 24 15.63 -9.83 6.38
N ALA A 25 14.96 -9.82 7.54
CA ALA A 25 14.28 -8.64 8.07
C ALA A 25 15.28 -7.53 8.46
N LEU A 26 16.41 -7.87 9.10
CA LEU A 26 17.47 -6.93 9.44
C LEU A 26 18.16 -6.35 8.19
N CYS A 27 18.44 -7.18 7.19
CA CYS A 27 18.95 -6.69 5.90
C CYS A 27 17.94 -5.76 5.21
N SER A 28 16.66 -6.11 5.23
CA SER A 28 15.59 -5.26 4.67
C SER A 28 15.48 -3.93 5.41
N LEU A 29 15.56 -3.94 6.74
CA LEU A 29 15.57 -2.74 7.58
C LEU A 29 16.78 -1.86 7.27
N ALA A 30 17.98 -2.43 7.17
CA ALA A 30 19.20 -1.69 6.83
C ALA A 30 19.14 -1.07 5.42
N VAL A 31 18.52 -1.74 4.45
CA VAL A 31 18.26 -1.16 3.11
C VAL A 31 17.25 -0.02 3.19
N CYS A 32 16.15 -0.17 3.93
CA CYS A 32 15.20 0.92 4.13
C CYS A 32 15.83 2.13 4.83
N ASP A 33 16.60 1.90 5.89
CA ASP A 33 17.29 2.94 6.66
C ASP A 33 18.32 3.68 5.78
N GLY A 34 19.15 2.94 5.03
CA GLY A 34 20.05 3.51 4.03
C GLY A 34 19.33 4.33 2.96
N ILE A 35 18.14 3.89 2.49
CA ILE A 35 17.34 4.64 1.53
C ILE A 35 16.75 5.93 2.13
N PHE A 36 16.23 5.88 3.36
CA PHE A 36 15.50 7.00 3.96
C PHE A 36 16.37 8.00 4.72
N ASP A 37 17.54 7.60 5.22
CA ASP A 37 18.46 8.50 5.93
C ASP A 37 19.56 9.01 4.99
N VAL A 38 20.32 8.12 4.35
CA VAL A 38 21.47 8.51 3.51
C VAL A 38 21.04 9.33 2.28
N LEU A 39 20.05 8.88 1.50
CA LEU A 39 19.61 9.67 0.33
C LEU A 39 18.87 10.95 0.72
N ARG A 40 18.24 11.02 1.90
CA ARG A 40 17.53 12.21 2.39
C ARG A 40 18.49 13.29 2.91
N LEU A 41 19.61 12.88 3.51
CA LEU A 41 20.66 13.78 3.99
C LEU A 41 21.60 14.23 2.85
N GLN A 42 21.98 13.31 1.95
CA GLN A 42 22.99 13.61 0.92
C GLN A 42 22.43 14.22 -0.36
N ASN A 43 21.17 13.96 -0.72
CA ASN A 43 20.66 14.28 -2.04
C ASN A 43 19.42 15.19 -1.99
N LYS A 44 19.58 16.48 -2.34
CA LYS A 44 18.50 17.47 -2.48
C LYS A 44 17.54 17.21 -3.66
N ASN A 45 17.44 15.97 -4.12
CA ASN A 45 16.54 15.57 -5.20
C ASN A 45 15.09 15.60 -4.73
N THR A 46 14.37 16.64 -5.14
CA THR A 46 12.95 16.92 -4.82
C THR A 46 12.04 15.69 -4.98
N ILE A 47 12.31 14.84 -5.96
CA ILE A 47 11.54 13.61 -6.26
C ILE A 47 11.66 12.60 -5.12
N ILE A 48 12.88 12.33 -4.63
CA ILE A 48 13.13 11.36 -3.54
C ILE A 48 12.47 11.87 -2.25
N GLN A 49 12.60 13.18 -1.98
CA GLN A 49 11.96 13.80 -0.83
C GLN A 49 10.42 13.75 -0.92
N ALA A 50 9.83 13.94 -2.10
CA ALA A 50 8.39 13.83 -2.31
C ALA A 50 7.88 12.41 -2.04
N ILE A 51 8.55 11.39 -2.58
CA ILE A 51 8.22 9.97 -2.34
C ILE A 51 8.37 9.63 -0.86
N ALA A 52 9.48 10.03 -0.22
CA ALA A 52 9.69 9.79 1.20
C ALA A 52 8.62 10.45 2.07
N THR A 53 8.21 11.68 1.75
CA THR A 53 7.13 12.37 2.47
C THR A 53 5.78 11.67 2.25
N PHE A 54 5.48 11.19 1.04
CA PHE A 54 4.28 10.41 0.75
C PHE A 54 4.23 9.09 1.55
N CYS A 55 5.32 8.33 1.56
CA CYS A 55 5.46 7.12 2.38
C CYS A 55 5.31 7.43 3.88
N GLN A 56 5.90 8.53 4.36
CA GLN A 56 5.76 8.97 5.75
C GLN A 56 4.30 9.31 6.09
N MET A 57 3.57 10.03 5.22
CA MET A 57 2.15 10.36 5.42
C MET A 57 1.28 9.11 5.60
N PHE A 58 1.49 8.09 4.77
CA PHE A 58 0.81 6.80 4.92
C PHE A 58 1.25 6.06 6.19
N GLY A 59 2.56 6.02 6.48
CA GLY A 59 3.09 5.33 7.66
C GLY A 59 2.59 5.88 8.99
N MET A 60 2.52 7.20 9.14
CA MET A 60 2.09 7.85 10.39
C MET A 60 0.60 7.65 10.73
N ASN A 61 -0.23 7.26 9.77
CA ASN A 61 -1.66 6.98 9.95
C ASN A 61 -2.04 5.64 9.28
N ALA A 62 -1.14 4.64 9.29
CA ALA A 62 -1.29 3.39 8.55
C ALA A 62 -2.55 2.60 8.94
N VAL A 63 -2.89 2.56 10.24
CA VAL A 63 -4.10 1.90 10.74
C VAL A 63 -5.37 2.56 10.17
N PHE A 64 -5.43 3.89 10.16
CA PHE A 64 -6.56 4.62 9.57
C PHE A 64 -6.64 4.40 8.07
N ALA A 65 -5.52 4.44 7.34
CA ALA A 65 -5.49 4.18 5.90
C ALA A 65 -6.00 2.76 5.56
N PHE A 66 -5.59 1.75 6.34
CA PHE A 66 -6.07 0.38 6.22
C PHE A 66 -7.58 0.28 6.45
N LEU A 67 -8.08 0.76 7.59
CA LEU A 67 -9.51 0.74 7.92
C LEU A 67 -10.36 1.51 6.89
N PHE A 68 -9.90 2.68 6.46
CA PHE A 68 -10.60 3.50 5.46
C PHE A 68 -10.62 2.82 4.09
N SER A 69 -9.52 2.20 3.65
CA SER A 69 -9.51 1.44 2.38
C SER A 69 -10.47 0.25 2.40
N GLY A 70 -10.55 -0.48 3.51
CA GLY A 70 -11.52 -1.56 3.71
C GLY A 70 -12.96 -1.06 3.68
N PHE A 71 -13.25 0.03 4.40
CA PHE A 71 -14.56 0.68 4.41
C PHE A 71 -14.97 1.19 3.01
N LEU A 72 -14.04 1.84 2.28
CA LEU A 72 -14.28 2.35 0.94
C LEU A 72 -14.55 1.21 -0.06
N ALA A 73 -13.78 0.13 -0.01
CA ALA A 73 -14.02 -1.05 -0.85
C ALA A 73 -15.38 -1.71 -0.55
N LYS A 74 -15.76 -1.86 0.73
CA LYS A 74 -17.07 -2.43 1.09
C LYS A 74 -18.25 -1.52 0.68
N THR A 75 -18.11 -0.20 0.80
CA THR A 75 -19.17 0.72 0.36
C THR A 75 -19.31 0.76 -1.17
N LEU A 76 -18.21 0.73 -1.93
CA LEU A 76 -18.20 0.62 -3.40
C LEU A 76 -18.84 -0.67 -3.93
N LEU A 77 -18.72 -1.79 -3.20
CA LEU A 77 -19.33 -3.06 -3.54
C LEU A 77 -20.84 -3.12 -3.21
N VAL A 78 -21.26 -2.49 -2.10
CA VAL A 78 -22.64 -2.54 -1.59
C VAL A 78 -23.56 -1.51 -2.26
N LEU A 79 -23.05 -0.35 -2.69
CA LEU A 79 -23.89 0.63 -3.37
C LEU A 79 -24.34 0.11 -4.74
N PRO A 80 -25.65 0.13 -5.06
CA PRO A 80 -26.13 -0.21 -6.39
C PRO A 80 -25.70 0.87 -7.40
N SER A 81 -25.35 0.43 -8.61
CA SER A 81 -24.96 1.32 -9.70
C SER A 81 -26.20 1.82 -10.45
N PRO A 82 -26.27 3.12 -10.85
CA PRO A 82 -27.30 3.62 -11.74
C PRO A 82 -27.08 3.22 -13.21
N VAL A 83 -25.96 2.57 -13.55
CA VAL A 83 -25.64 2.12 -14.92
C VAL A 83 -26.23 0.74 -15.17
N ALA A 84 -27.14 0.66 -16.15
CA ALA A 84 -27.81 -0.58 -16.55
C ALA A 84 -26.82 -1.71 -16.86
N GLY A 85 -26.96 -2.85 -16.17
CA GLY A 85 -26.09 -4.02 -16.34
C GLY A 85 -24.87 -4.10 -15.41
N SER A 86 -24.77 -3.23 -14.39
CA SER A 86 -23.73 -3.31 -13.35
C SER A 86 -24.33 -3.50 -11.95
N THR A 87 -23.92 -4.55 -11.23
CA THR A 87 -24.51 -4.93 -9.92
C THR A 87 -23.99 -4.11 -8.74
N SER A 88 -22.85 -3.44 -8.89
CA SER A 88 -22.17 -2.67 -7.85
C SER A 88 -21.56 -1.38 -8.41
N LEU A 89 -21.46 -0.34 -7.60
CA LEU A 89 -20.91 0.96 -7.97
C LEU A 89 -19.46 0.88 -8.49
N GLU A 90 -18.65 0.01 -7.89
CA GLU A 90 -17.33 -0.41 -8.40
C GLU A 90 -17.37 -0.73 -9.90
N GLY A 91 -18.27 -1.64 -10.30
CA GLY A 91 -18.44 -2.07 -11.68
C GLY A 91 -18.94 -0.95 -12.59
N GLY A 92 -19.81 -0.06 -12.09
CA GLY A 92 -20.27 1.12 -12.82
C GLY A 92 -19.13 2.11 -13.11
N ILE A 93 -18.29 2.42 -12.12
CA ILE A 93 -17.11 3.30 -12.28
C ILE A 93 -16.11 2.68 -13.26
N TYR A 94 -15.85 1.37 -13.13
CA TYR A 94 -14.95 0.66 -14.03
C TYR A 94 -15.47 0.58 -15.47
N GLN A 95 -16.78 0.40 -15.67
CA GLN A 95 -17.40 0.46 -17.01
C GLN A 95 -17.35 1.88 -17.61
N ALA A 96 -17.56 2.93 -16.80
CA ALA A 96 -17.42 4.31 -17.25
C ALA A 96 -15.96 4.63 -17.67
N LEU A 97 -14.98 4.17 -16.92
CA LEU A 97 -13.56 4.28 -17.29
C LEU A 97 -13.23 3.50 -18.58
N ARG A 98 -13.78 2.29 -18.75
CA ARG A 98 -13.63 1.48 -19.97
C ARG A 98 -14.29 2.12 -21.20
N ALA A 99 -15.39 2.86 -21.02
CA ALA A 99 -16.03 3.60 -22.10
C ALA A 99 -15.16 4.76 -22.62
N GLY A 100 -14.37 5.40 -21.74
CA GLY A 100 -13.36 6.38 -22.12
C GLY A 100 -12.05 5.79 -22.65
N TYR A 101 -11.66 4.61 -22.18
CA TYR A 101 -10.41 3.94 -22.55
C TYR A 101 -10.64 2.46 -22.93
N PRO A 102 -10.61 2.08 -24.21
CA PRO A 102 -10.95 0.72 -24.64
C PRO A 102 -9.91 -0.34 -24.23
N SER A 103 -8.72 0.05 -23.76
CA SER A 103 -7.68 -0.89 -23.32
C SER A 103 -7.91 -1.33 -21.87
N SER A 104 -8.08 -2.65 -21.67
CA SER A 104 -8.40 -3.19 -20.33
C SER A 104 -7.28 -2.97 -19.30
N ASN A 105 -6.02 -2.98 -19.72
CA ASN A 105 -4.88 -2.80 -18.81
C ASN A 105 -4.81 -1.36 -18.26
N LEU A 106 -5.01 -0.35 -19.11
CA LEU A 106 -4.98 1.05 -18.70
C LEU A 106 -6.20 1.39 -17.83
N THR A 107 -7.37 0.82 -18.15
CA THR A 107 -8.60 0.97 -17.34
C THR A 107 -8.37 0.52 -15.90
N SER A 108 -7.82 -0.69 -15.68
CA SER A 108 -7.54 -1.21 -14.34
C SER A 108 -6.47 -0.39 -13.59
N PHE A 109 -5.47 0.12 -14.30
CA PHE A 109 -4.46 1.02 -13.73
C PHE A 109 -5.09 2.34 -13.27
N LEU A 110 -5.88 3.00 -14.12
CA LEU A 110 -6.57 4.25 -13.80
C LEU A 110 -7.56 4.08 -12.64
N PHE A 111 -8.31 2.98 -12.60
CA PHE A 111 -9.20 2.63 -11.49
C PHE A 111 -8.41 2.51 -10.17
N SER A 112 -7.28 1.78 -10.19
CA SER A 112 -6.41 1.60 -9.02
C SER A 112 -5.81 2.93 -8.53
N CYS A 113 -5.36 3.80 -9.45
CA CYS A 113 -4.88 5.14 -9.11
C CYS A 113 -5.99 6.02 -8.53
N CYS A 114 -7.21 5.98 -9.08
CA CYS A 114 -8.36 6.72 -8.56
C CYS A 114 -8.69 6.27 -7.11
N PHE A 115 -8.76 4.96 -6.87
CA PHE A 115 -8.96 4.40 -5.54
C PHE A 115 -7.86 4.83 -4.55
N LEU A 116 -6.59 4.79 -4.97
CA LEU A 116 -5.46 5.25 -4.16
C LEU A 116 -5.57 6.74 -3.80
N ILE A 117 -5.98 7.60 -4.75
CA ILE A 117 -6.19 9.04 -4.52
C ILE A 117 -7.34 9.27 -3.53
N LEU A 118 -8.44 8.53 -3.64
CA LEU A 118 -9.58 8.59 -2.71
C LEU A 118 -9.19 8.20 -1.28
N VAL A 119 -8.32 7.20 -1.11
CA VAL A 119 -7.76 6.81 0.20
C VAL A 119 -6.72 7.83 0.70
N PHE A 120 -5.94 8.45 -0.19
CA PHE A 120 -4.92 9.42 0.17
C PHE A 120 -5.51 10.77 0.64
N LEU A 121 -6.62 11.24 0.05
CA LEU A 121 -7.31 12.48 0.41
C LEU A 121 -7.54 12.66 1.93
N PRO A 122 -8.19 11.73 2.65
CA PRO A 122 -8.38 11.87 4.10
C PRO A 122 -7.06 11.71 4.87
N VAL A 123 -6.17 10.80 4.48
CA VAL A 123 -4.84 10.60 5.11
C VAL A 123 -4.02 11.90 5.05
N TYR A 124 -4.05 12.61 3.92
CA TYR A 124 -3.45 13.92 3.74
C TYR A 124 -4.09 15.00 4.62
N GLY A 125 -5.42 14.95 4.78
CA GLY A 125 -6.16 15.81 5.72
C GLY A 125 -5.73 15.62 7.18
N LEU A 126 -5.62 14.36 7.63
CA LEU A 126 -5.11 14.02 8.96
C LEU A 126 -3.66 14.52 9.15
N TYR A 127 -2.80 14.31 8.14
CA TYR A 127 -1.42 14.78 8.16
C TYR A 127 -1.31 16.31 8.27
N ARG A 128 -2.07 17.06 7.46
CA ARG A 128 -2.17 18.53 7.52
C ARG A 128 -2.60 19.02 8.91
N LYS A 129 -3.46 18.27 9.61
CA LYS A 129 -3.92 18.59 10.97
C LYS A 129 -3.00 18.06 12.08
N LYS A 130 -1.93 17.32 11.74
CA LYS A 130 -1.04 16.61 12.68
C LYS A 130 -1.80 15.69 13.66
N ILE A 131 -2.93 15.12 13.21
CA ILE A 131 -3.70 14.14 13.97
C ILE A 131 -3.10 12.77 13.68
N PHE A 132 -2.64 12.09 14.71
CA PHE A 132 -2.08 10.74 14.65
C PHE A 132 -3.03 9.79 15.36
N ILE A 133 -3.77 9.00 14.59
CA ILE A 133 -4.69 8.00 15.16
C ILE A 133 -3.85 6.79 15.57
N ARG A 134 -3.65 6.66 16.87
CA ARG A 134 -3.07 5.48 17.52
C ARG A 134 -4.21 4.75 18.20
N LEU A 135 -4.35 3.46 17.90
CA LEU A 135 -5.29 2.54 18.54
C LEU A 135 -4.50 1.54 19.40
#